data_AF-A0A2N1MEH3-F1
#
_entry.id   AF-A0A2N1MEH3-F1
#
_cell.length_a   1.000
_cell.length_b   1.000
_cell.length_c   1.000
_cell.angle_alpha   90.00
_cell.angle_beta   90.00
_cell.angle_gamma   90.00
#
_symmetry.space_group_name_H-M   'P 1'
#
loop_
_entity.id
_entity.type
_entity.pdbx_description
1 polymer ?
#
loop_
_entity_poly.entity_id
_entity_poly.type
_entity_poly.pdbx_seq_one_letter_code
_entity_poly.pdbx_strand_id
1 'polypeptide(L)'
;MNGTIHHLFILSLLSFFVFNTSANCDYNTNCTCDGGRPQGQYCDVDFYGLDSDCIYDYIYECNPQGEPCDYGSRQSCTDCGCLKCPC
;
A
#
# COMPACT_ATOMS: atom_id res chain seq x y z
N MET A 1 35.87 9.28 -31.48
CA MET A 1 34.54 8.64 -31.35
C MET A 1 34.57 7.39 -30.43
N ASN A 2 35.46 7.32 -29.43
CA ASN A 2 35.51 6.20 -28.47
C ASN A 2 35.01 6.56 -27.06
N GLY A 3 34.98 7.85 -26.68
CA GLY A 3 34.58 8.27 -25.33
C GLY A 3 33.06 8.28 -25.09
N THR A 4 32.29 8.66 -26.11
CA THR A 4 30.82 8.78 -26.01
C THR A 4 30.13 7.41 -25.84
N ILE A 5 30.69 6.35 -26.41
CA ILE A 5 30.14 4.99 -26.33
C ILE A 5 30.33 4.41 -24.91
N HIS A 6 31.48 4.66 -24.27
CA HIS A 6 31.71 4.22 -22.88
C HIS A 6 30.81 4.95 -21.87
N HIS A 7 30.57 6.25 -22.06
CA HIS A 7 29.65 7.00 -21.19
C HIS A 7 28.19 6.51 -21.30
N LEU A 8 27.73 6.18 -22.51
CA LEU A 8 26.39 5.60 -22.72
C LEU A 8 26.24 4.22 -22.08
N PHE A 9 27.31 3.42 -22.07
CA PHE A 9 27.32 2.09 -21.46
C PHE A 9 27.20 2.16 -19.92
N ILE A 10 27.81 3.16 -19.29
CA ILE A 10 27.77 3.35 -17.83
C ILE A 10 26.40 3.88 -17.37
N LEU A 11 25.74 4.77 -18.14
CA LEU A 11 24.40 5.26 -17.79
C LEU A 11 23.32 4.17 -17.85
N SER A 12 23.46 3.18 -18.75
CA SER A 12 22.54 2.04 -18.88
C SER A 12 22.56 1.09 -17.67
N LEU A 13 23.69 1.02 -16.95
CA LEU A 13 23.85 0.13 -15.80
C LEU A 13 23.24 0.71 -14.51
N LEU A 14 22.96 2.01 -14.45
CA LEU A 14 22.43 2.70 -13.26
C LEU A 14 20.89 2.72 -13.19
N SER A 15 20.18 2.26 -14.23
CA SER A 15 18.72 2.34 -14.34
C SER A 15 17.93 1.15 -13.75
N PHE A 16 18.57 0.22 -13.04
CA PHE A 16 17.92 -1.02 -12.55
C PHE A 16 17.78 -1.14 -11.04
N PHE A 17 17.82 -0.03 -10.29
CA PHE A 17 17.46 -0.05 -8.88
C PHE A 17 15.98 0.33 -8.72
N VAL A 18 15.09 -0.62 -9.04
CA VAL A 18 13.71 -0.59 -8.53
C VAL A 18 13.81 -1.06 -7.08
N PHE A 19 13.81 -0.11 -6.14
CA PHE A 19 13.67 -0.42 -4.73
C PHE A 19 12.30 -1.07 -4.54
N ASN A 20 12.27 -2.40 -4.42
CA ASN A 20 11.10 -3.10 -3.91
C ASN A 20 11.00 -2.69 -2.43
N THR A 21 10.27 -1.61 -2.15
CA THR A 21 9.80 -1.36 -0.80
C THR A 21 8.74 -2.41 -0.55
N SER A 22 9.14 -3.59 -0.06
CA SER A 22 8.21 -4.50 0.58
C SER A 22 7.74 -3.78 1.83
N ALA A 23 6.62 -3.07 1.73
CA ALA A 23 5.92 -2.66 2.92
C ALA A 23 5.48 -3.97 3.58
N ASN A 24 6.08 -4.25 4.74
CA ASN A 24 5.84 -5.47 5.50
C ASN A 24 4.43 -5.33 6.08
N CYS A 25 3.42 -5.76 5.34
CA CYS A 25 2.06 -5.81 5.83
C CYS A 25 1.81 -7.16 6.50
N ASP A 26 0.96 -7.13 7.52
CA ASP A 26 0.55 -8.29 8.29
C ASP A 26 -0.67 -8.93 7.61
N TYR A 27 -0.48 -10.16 7.11
CA TYR A 27 -1.54 -10.97 6.50
C TYR A 27 -2.36 -11.75 7.54
N ASN A 28 -1.98 -11.69 8.81
CA ASN A 28 -2.65 -12.31 9.95
C ASN A 28 -3.54 -11.29 10.66
N THR A 29 -4.42 -10.66 9.88
CA THR A 29 -5.47 -9.76 10.37
C THR A 29 -6.84 -10.43 10.22
N ASN A 30 -7.74 -10.15 11.16
CA ASN A 30 -9.13 -10.60 11.07
C ASN A 30 -9.99 -9.64 10.24
N CYS A 31 -9.50 -8.43 9.95
CA CYS A 31 -10.19 -7.49 9.08
C CYS A 31 -10.37 -8.11 7.70
N THR A 32 -11.58 -8.18 7.17
CA THR A 32 -11.87 -8.72 5.85
C THR A 32 -12.14 -7.62 4.85
N CYS A 33 -11.56 -7.77 3.67
CA CYS A 33 -12.01 -6.99 2.54
C CYS A 33 -13.29 -7.64 2.03
N ASP A 34 -14.41 -6.94 2.18
CA ASP A 34 -15.66 -7.36 1.54
C ASP A 34 -15.36 -7.70 0.06
N GLY A 35 -15.62 -8.95 -0.33
CA GLY A 35 -15.09 -9.59 -1.55
C GLY A 35 -15.55 -8.96 -2.88
N GLY A 36 -16.13 -7.77 -2.85
CA GLY A 36 -16.43 -6.91 -3.99
C GLY A 36 -15.64 -5.59 -4.01
N ARG A 37 -14.75 -5.33 -3.06
CA ARG A 37 -13.99 -4.08 -2.99
C ARG A 37 -12.84 -4.09 -4.03
N PRO A 38 -12.59 -2.97 -4.75
CA PRO A 38 -11.47 -2.89 -5.68
C PRO A 38 -10.12 -3.13 -4.98
N GLN A 39 -9.11 -3.52 -5.76
CA GLN A 39 -7.75 -3.57 -5.25
C GLN A 39 -7.28 -2.16 -4.86
N GLY A 40 -6.73 -2.02 -3.66
CA GLY A 40 -6.22 -0.73 -3.18
C GLY A 40 -6.04 -0.68 -1.67
N GLN A 41 -5.50 0.44 -1.20
CA GLN A 41 -5.38 0.75 0.22
C GLN A 41 -6.61 1.52 0.71
N TYR A 42 -7.01 1.24 1.94
CA TYR A 42 -8.21 1.77 2.58
C TYR A 42 -7.92 2.03 4.07
N CYS A 43 -8.56 3.04 4.64
CA CYS A 43 -8.55 3.21 6.10
C CYS A 43 -9.62 2.30 6.73
N ASP A 44 -9.47 1.98 8.02
CA ASP A 44 -10.46 1.22 8.79
C ASP A 44 -11.90 1.77 8.64
N VAL A 45 -12.04 3.10 8.56
CA VAL A 45 -13.34 3.78 8.41
C VAL A 45 -14.08 3.37 7.14
N ASP A 46 -13.38 2.95 6.09
CA ASP A 46 -13.97 2.45 4.85
C ASP A 46 -14.66 1.08 5.05
N PHE A 47 -14.38 0.41 6.17
CA PHE A 47 -14.95 -0.89 6.57
C PHE A 47 -15.96 -0.75 7.72
N TYR A 48 -16.17 0.45 8.27
CA TYR A 48 -17.05 0.66 9.41
C TYR A 48 -18.49 0.19 9.14
N GLY A 49 -18.99 -0.73 9.95
CA GLY A 49 -20.33 -1.33 9.82
C GLY A 49 -20.41 -2.48 8.80
N LEU A 50 -19.34 -2.75 8.06
CA LEU A 50 -19.18 -3.92 7.20
C LEU A 50 -18.33 -4.99 7.89
N ASP A 51 -17.29 -4.54 8.59
CA ASP A 51 -16.42 -5.39 9.37
C ASP A 51 -16.03 -4.72 10.69
N SER A 52 -16.26 -5.43 11.80
CA SER A 52 -15.89 -4.99 13.15
C SER A 52 -14.51 -5.44 13.59
N ASP A 53 -13.85 -6.31 12.81
CA ASP A 53 -12.55 -6.88 13.12
C ASP A 53 -11.40 -5.99 12.62
N CYS A 54 -11.69 -4.95 11.83
CA CYS A 54 -10.72 -3.93 11.43
C CYS A 54 -10.38 -3.01 12.61
N ILE A 55 -9.08 -2.83 12.85
CA ILE A 55 -8.55 -2.02 13.94
C ILE A 55 -8.67 -0.55 13.55
N TYR A 56 -9.19 0.26 14.48
CA TYR A 56 -9.30 1.70 14.29
C TYR A 56 -7.94 2.34 13.96
N ASP A 57 -7.94 3.31 13.05
CA ASP A 57 -6.77 4.06 12.55
C ASP A 57 -5.82 3.29 11.63
N TYR A 58 -6.11 2.03 11.30
CA TYR A 58 -5.22 1.20 10.50
C TYR A 58 -5.48 1.35 9.00
N ILE A 59 -4.45 1.03 8.21
CA ILE A 59 -4.59 0.87 6.76
C ILE A 59 -4.63 -0.60 6.41
N TYR A 60 -5.57 -0.95 5.55
CA TYR A 60 -5.68 -2.26 4.93
C TYR A 60 -5.52 -2.14 3.42
N GLU A 61 -4.75 -3.03 2.81
CA GLU A 61 -4.80 -3.24 1.35
C GLU A 61 -5.62 -4.46 1.02
N CYS A 62 -6.61 -4.25 0.16
CA CYS A 62 -7.43 -5.30 -0.38
C CYS A 62 -6.85 -5.79 -1.69
N ASN A 63 -6.74 -7.11 -1.84
CA ASN A 63 -6.48 -7.73 -3.14
C ASN A 63 -7.81 -8.07 -3.87
N PRO A 64 -7.77 -8.38 -5.18
CA PRO A 64 -8.96 -8.78 -5.94
C PRO A 64 -9.67 -10.05 -5.44
N GLN A 65 -9.02 -10.83 -4.58
CA GLN A 65 -9.55 -12.05 -3.96
C GLN A 65 -10.31 -11.75 -2.65
N GLY A 66 -10.30 -10.49 -2.19
CA GLY A 66 -10.91 -10.09 -0.91
C GLY A 66 -10.03 -10.37 0.30
N GLU A 67 -8.75 -10.68 0.10
CA GLU A 67 -7.82 -10.86 1.21
C GLU A 67 -7.26 -9.49 1.65
N PRO A 68 -7.23 -9.24 2.96
CA PRO A 68 -6.66 -8.04 3.56
C PRO A 68 -5.13 -8.12 3.69
N CYS A 69 -4.47 -6.98 3.72
CA CYS A 69 -3.12 -6.84 4.27
C CYS A 69 -3.03 -5.61 5.16
N ASP A 70 -2.68 -5.80 6.42
CA ASP A 70 -2.63 -4.75 7.43
C ASP A 70 -1.28 -4.03 7.41
N TYR A 71 -1.27 -2.73 7.09
CA TYR A 71 -0.08 -1.89 7.11
C TYR A 71 0.14 -1.14 8.44
N GLY A 72 -0.73 -1.36 9.42
CA GLY A 72 -0.73 -0.73 10.72
C GLY A 72 -1.36 0.67 10.72
N SER A 73 -1.19 1.36 11.85
CA SER A 73 -1.80 2.67 12.09
C SER A 73 -1.26 3.76 11.16
N ARG A 74 -2.15 4.64 10.70
CA ARG A 74 -1.77 5.89 10.04
C ARG A 74 -2.60 7.06 10.54
N GLN A 75 -1.90 8.10 10.98
CA GLN A 75 -2.50 9.31 11.53
C GLN A 75 -3.55 9.97 10.60
N SER A 76 -3.40 9.88 9.28
CA SER A 76 -4.40 10.45 8.36
C SER A 76 -5.74 9.70 8.39
N CYS A 77 -5.74 8.40 8.70
CA CYS A 77 -6.98 7.66 8.93
C CYS A 77 -7.69 8.17 10.20
N THR A 78 -6.93 8.49 11.25
CA THR A 78 -7.45 9.13 12.47
C THR A 78 -7.97 10.55 12.22
N ASP A 79 -7.15 11.37 11.57
CA ASP A 79 -7.37 12.83 11.49
C ASP A 79 -8.48 13.19 10.51
N CYS A 80 -8.57 12.46 9.40
CA CYS A 80 -9.49 12.78 8.31
C CYS A 80 -10.18 11.57 7.67
N GLY A 81 -9.95 10.34 8.14
CA GLY A 81 -10.57 9.15 7.57
C GLY A 81 -10.06 8.78 6.18
N CYS A 82 -8.89 9.29 5.77
CA CYS A 82 -8.36 9.10 4.42
C CYS A 82 -6.89 8.71 4.46
N LEU A 83 -6.40 8.07 3.39
CA LEU A 83 -4.97 7.75 3.24
C LEU A 83 -4.07 9.00 3.25
N LYS A 84 -4.63 10.19 3.00
CA LYS A 84 -3.92 11.46 3.11
C LYS A 84 -4.91 12.57 3.46
N CYS A 85 -4.46 13.52 4.26
CA CYS A 85 -5.21 14.75 4.50
C CYS A 85 -4.66 15.92 3.65
N PRO A 86 -5.50 16.86 3.18
CA PRO A 86 -6.95 16.70 3.08
C PRO A 86 -7.31 15.58 2.09
N CYS A 87 -8.49 15.00 2.27
CA CYS A 87 -9.14 14.24 1.21
C CYS A 87 -9.50 15.22 0.07
#